data_AF-A0A661FZV8-F1
#
_entry.id   AF-A0A661FZV8-F1
#
_cell.length_a   1.000
_cell.length_b   1.000
_cell.length_c   1.000
_cell.angle_alpha   90.00
_cell.angle_beta   90.00
_cell.angle_gamma   90.00
#
_symmetry.space_group_name_H-M   'P 1'
#
loop_
_entity.id
_entity.type
_entity.pdbx_description
1 polymer ?
#
loop_
_entity_poly.entity_id
_entity_poly.type
_entity_poly.pdbx_seq_one_letter_code
_entity_poly.pdbx_strand_id
1 'polypeptide(L)'
;QDLWMFLSGDRQEQTPQLTTLLQGYTEFRDFDARELHLIEALRTLRIMHYSAWIARRWEDPAFKIAFPWFDSPRYWDEHILALREQAALMEEPPLEWNRDA
;
A
#
# COMPACT_ATOMS: atom_id res chain seq x y z
N GLN A 1 0.59 -1.52 -11.88
CA GLN A 1 1.40 -0.31 -11.60
C GLN A 1 1.08 0.18 -10.19
N ASP A 2 2.00 0.86 -9.52
CA ASP A 2 1.79 1.42 -8.17
C ASP A 2 1.07 2.80 -8.20
N LEU A 3 0.07 2.97 -9.07
CA LEU A 3 -0.68 4.24 -9.21
C LEU A 3 -1.36 4.65 -7.90
N TRP A 4 -1.79 3.66 -7.12
CA TRP A 4 -2.42 3.85 -5.82
C TRP A 4 -1.52 4.53 -4.78
N MET A 5 -0.19 4.54 -4.99
CA MET A 5 0.73 5.21 -4.08
C MET A 5 0.67 6.74 -4.14
N PHE A 6 0.04 7.30 -5.17
CA PHE A 6 -0.16 8.75 -5.30
C PHE A 6 -1.42 9.23 -4.56
N LEU A 7 -2.22 8.30 -4.02
CA LEU A 7 -3.43 8.61 -3.28
C LEU A 7 -3.09 8.91 -1.82
N SER A 8 -3.69 9.94 -1.27
CA SER A 8 -3.53 10.36 0.13
C SER A 8 -4.84 10.80 0.74
N GLY A 9 -4.92 10.78 2.07
CA GLY A 9 -6.11 11.19 2.80
C GLY A 9 -7.17 10.11 2.90
N ASP A 10 -8.38 10.52 3.27
CA ASP A 10 -9.55 9.65 3.38
C ASP A 10 -10.20 9.34 2.01
N ARG A 11 -11.28 8.55 2.00
CA ARG A 11 -11.97 8.17 0.76
C ARG A 11 -12.48 9.38 -0.04
N GLN A 12 -12.94 10.45 0.62
CA GLN A 12 -13.43 11.65 -0.07
C GLN A 12 -12.28 12.41 -0.73
N GLU A 13 -11.09 12.36 -0.15
CA GLU A 13 -9.87 12.94 -0.72
C GLU A 13 -9.27 12.06 -1.82
N GLN A 14 -9.24 10.74 -1.63
CA GLN A 14 -8.64 9.78 -2.57
C GLN A 14 -9.45 9.66 -3.88
N THR A 15 -10.78 9.74 -3.81
CA THR A 15 -11.65 9.58 -4.99
C THR A 15 -11.33 10.57 -6.11
N PRO A 16 -11.33 11.90 -5.89
CA PRO A 16 -10.96 12.86 -6.94
C PRO A 16 -9.49 12.73 -7.39
N GLN A 17 -8.57 12.39 -6.47
CA GLN A 17 -7.16 12.14 -6.83
C GLN A 17 -7.03 10.96 -7.80
N LEU A 18 -7.73 9.85 -7.52
CA LEU A 18 -7.77 8.67 -8.37
C LEU A 18 -8.37 9.02 -9.74
N THR A 19 -9.48 9.75 -9.78
CA THR A 19 -10.13 10.19 -11.02
C THR A 19 -9.14 10.98 -11.88
N THR A 20 -8.50 12.01 -11.33
CA THR A 20 -7.53 12.81 -12.10
C THR A 20 -6.34 11.98 -12.58
N LEU A 21 -5.83 11.07 -11.74
CA LEU A 21 -4.72 10.20 -12.09
C LEU A 21 -5.08 9.24 -13.23
N LEU A 22 -6.23 8.57 -13.14
CA LEU A 22 -6.68 7.59 -14.12
C LEU A 22 -7.13 8.25 -15.43
N GLN A 23 -7.67 9.48 -15.39
CA GLN A 23 -7.91 10.27 -16.61
C GLN A 23 -6.61 10.45 -17.40
N GLY A 24 -5.56 10.99 -16.79
CA GLY A 24 -4.28 11.19 -17.47
C GLY A 24 -3.60 9.88 -17.89
N TYR A 25 -3.70 8.83 -17.06
CA TYR A 25 -3.14 7.52 -17.40
C TYR A 25 -3.84 6.89 -18.63
N THR A 26 -5.17 7.00 -18.69
CA THR A 26 -5.98 6.38 -19.75
C THR A 26 -5.88 7.07 -21.11
N GLU A 27 -5.19 8.22 -21.20
CA GLU A 27 -4.75 8.79 -22.47
C GLU A 27 -3.68 7.93 -23.16
N PHE A 28 -2.89 7.19 -22.39
CA PHE A 28 -1.78 6.37 -22.91
C PHE A 28 -2.05 4.87 -22.87
N ARG A 29 -2.87 4.40 -21.91
CA ARG A 29 -3.14 2.98 -21.73
C ARG A 29 -4.45 2.72 -21.01
N ASP A 30 -5.25 1.77 -21.50
CA ASP A 30 -6.49 1.36 -20.82
C ASP A 30 -6.23 0.83 -19.40
N PHE A 31 -7.19 1.09 -18.51
CA PHE A 31 -7.17 0.69 -17.11
C PHE A 31 -8.40 -0.17 -16.78
N ASP A 32 -8.18 -1.35 -16.21
CA ASP A 32 -9.25 -2.23 -15.75
C ASP A 32 -9.63 -1.88 -14.30
N ALA A 33 -10.84 -1.39 -14.09
CA ALA A 33 -11.33 -0.98 -12.77
C ALA A 33 -11.28 -2.12 -11.72
N ARG A 34 -11.29 -3.39 -12.16
CA ARG A 34 -11.14 -4.54 -11.25
C ARG A 34 -9.79 -4.57 -10.55
N GLU A 35 -8.76 -3.94 -11.12
CA GLU A 35 -7.45 -3.80 -10.47
C GLU A 35 -7.50 -2.97 -9.19
N LEU A 36 -8.53 -2.13 -8.99
CA LEU A 36 -8.69 -1.33 -7.76
C LEU A 36 -8.96 -2.20 -6.53
N HIS A 37 -9.54 -3.40 -6.70
CA HIS A 37 -9.68 -4.39 -5.62
C HIS A 37 -8.32 -4.89 -5.09
N LEU A 38 -7.25 -4.74 -5.86
CA LEU A 38 -5.93 -5.22 -5.48
C LEU A 38 -5.15 -4.22 -4.64
N ILE A 39 -5.63 -2.97 -4.48
CA ILE A 39 -4.87 -1.89 -3.83
C ILE A 39 -4.46 -2.29 -2.39
N GLU A 40 -5.44 -2.62 -1.55
CA GLU A 40 -5.17 -2.95 -0.14
C GLU A 40 -4.37 -4.25 0.00
N ALA A 41 -4.62 -5.24 -0.86
CA ALA A 41 -3.86 -6.49 -0.89
C ALA A 41 -2.38 -6.26 -1.25
N LEU A 42 -2.11 -5.45 -2.29
CA LEU A 42 -0.76 -5.11 -2.73
C LEU A 42 -0.04 -4.22 -1.71
N ARG A 43 -0.75 -3.30 -1.05
CA ARG A 43 -0.21 -2.47 0.04
C ARG A 43 0.19 -3.34 1.24
N THR A 44 -0.66 -4.28 1.63
CA THR A 44 -0.38 -5.24 2.71
C THR A 44 0.84 -6.10 2.36
N LEU A 45 0.90 -6.64 1.14
CA LEU A 45 2.05 -7.40 0.66
C LEU A 45 3.34 -6.58 0.71
N ARG A 46 3.29 -5.30 0.31
CA ARG A 46 4.44 -4.39 0.39
C ARG A 46 4.92 -4.20 1.83
N ILE A 47 4.01 -4.01 2.78
CA ILE A 47 4.33 -3.88 4.22
C ILE A 47 5.05 -5.14 4.73
N MET A 48 4.49 -6.32 4.46
CA MET A 48 5.09 -7.59 4.88
C MET A 48 6.44 -7.84 4.19
N HIS A 49 6.55 -7.55 2.90
CA HIS A 49 7.79 -7.72 2.15
C HIS A 49 8.92 -6.83 2.66
N TYR A 50 8.62 -5.61 3.11
CA TYR A 50 9.63 -4.73 3.70
C TYR A 50 10.24 -5.36 4.96
N SER A 51 9.41 -5.82 5.90
CA SER A 51 9.88 -6.49 7.12
C SER A 51 10.63 -7.80 6.80
N ALA A 52 10.12 -8.58 5.86
CA ALA A 52 10.80 -9.80 5.41
C ALA A 52 12.15 -9.51 4.73
N TRP A 53 12.26 -8.41 3.99
CA TRP A 53 13.50 -8.00 3.32
C TRP A 53 14.60 -7.67 4.34
N ILE A 54 14.26 -6.99 5.44
CA ILE A 54 15.15 -6.74 6.58
C ILE A 54 15.50 -8.06 7.27
N ALA A 55 14.49 -8.86 7.65
CA ALA A 55 14.69 -10.12 8.38
C ALA A 55 15.66 -11.08 7.67
N ARG A 56 15.52 -11.24 6.35
CA ARG A 56 16.40 -12.10 5.53
C ARG A 56 17.86 -11.67 5.53
N ARG A 57 18.16 -10.44 5.92
CA ARG A 57 19.51 -9.84 5.94
C ARG A 57 19.93 -9.45 7.36
N TRP A 58 19.20 -9.88 8.37
CA TRP A 58 19.42 -9.39 9.72
C TRP A 58 20.82 -9.69 10.25
N GLU A 59 21.45 -10.78 9.83
CA GLU A 59 22.83 -11.10 10.25
C GLU A 59 23.91 -10.21 9.65
N ASP A 60 23.60 -9.40 8.63
CA ASP A 60 24.53 -8.40 8.10
C ASP A 60 24.66 -7.23 9.10
N PRO A 61 25.88 -6.92 9.60
CA PRO A 61 26.11 -5.79 10.51
C PRO A 61 25.58 -4.47 9.98
N ALA A 62 25.61 -4.23 8.67
CA ALA A 62 25.09 -3.01 8.07
C ALA A 62 23.58 -2.86 8.30
N PHE A 63 22.82 -3.96 8.31
CA PHE A 63 21.38 -3.96 8.59
C PHE A 63 21.08 -3.72 10.06
N LYS A 64 21.86 -4.30 10.98
CA LYS A 64 21.74 -4.01 12.43
C LYS A 64 21.99 -2.52 12.73
N ILE A 65 22.95 -1.90 12.03
CA ILE A 65 23.27 -0.47 12.17
C ILE A 65 22.19 0.43 11.53
N ALA A 66 21.71 0.08 10.33
CA ALA A 66 20.74 0.88 9.59
C ALA A 66 19.31 0.76 10.14
N PHE A 67 18.96 -0.39 10.72
CA PHE A 67 17.62 -0.72 11.22
C PHE A 67 17.67 -1.19 12.68
N PRO A 68 18.25 -0.42 13.62
CA PRO A 68 18.47 -0.85 15.01
C PRO A 68 17.17 -1.01 15.80
N TRP A 69 16.04 -0.54 15.27
CA TRP A 69 14.71 -0.68 15.85
C TRP A 69 14.01 -1.99 15.48
N PHE A 70 14.55 -2.75 14.52
CA PHE A 70 13.85 -3.89 13.93
C PHE A 70 13.64 -5.07 14.88
N ASP A 71 14.55 -5.30 15.83
CA ASP A 71 14.41 -6.34 16.86
C ASP A 71 13.69 -5.85 18.12
N SER A 72 13.25 -4.59 18.14
CA SER A 72 12.52 -4.04 19.27
C SER A 72 11.07 -4.56 19.33
N PRO A 73 10.53 -4.86 20.53
CA PRO A 73 9.12 -5.24 20.68
C PRO A 73 8.16 -4.18 20.11
N ARG A 74 8.48 -2.90 20.34
CA ARG A 74 7.67 -1.77 19.87
C ARG A 74 7.45 -1.79 18.36
N TYR A 75 8.50 -2.05 17.57
CA TYR A 75 8.38 -2.14 16.12
C TYR A 75 7.38 -3.22 15.71
N TRP A 76 7.46 -4.40 16.33
CA TRP A 76 6.57 -5.52 16.01
C TRP A 76 5.13 -5.29 16.48
N ASP A 77 4.92 -4.61 17.60
CA ASP A 77 3.59 -4.17 18.04
C ASP A 77 2.95 -3.20 17.03
N GLU A 78 3.71 -2.18 16.61
CA GLU A 78 3.26 -1.22 15.58
C GLU A 78 3.03 -1.91 14.22
N HIS A 79 3.87 -2.88 13.84
CA HIS A 79 3.71 -3.65 12.61
C HIS A 79 2.44 -4.51 12.63
N ILE A 80 2.15 -5.19 13.74
CA ILE A 80 0.92 -5.98 13.90
C ILE A 80 -0.31 -5.09 13.86
N LEU A 81 -0.27 -3.91 14.50
CA LEU A 81 -1.36 -2.94 14.45
C LEU A 81 -1.63 -2.51 13.01
N ALA A 82 -0.59 -2.11 12.27
CA ALA A 82 -0.72 -1.71 10.88
C ALA A 82 -1.31 -2.83 9.99
N LEU A 83 -0.91 -4.09 10.21
CA LEU A 83 -1.49 -5.23 9.47
C LEU A 83 -2.97 -5.47 9.80
N ARG A 84 -3.40 -5.22 11.04
CA ARG A 84 -4.82 -5.29 11.43
C ARG A 84 -5.64 -4.18 10.79
N GLU A 85 -5.11 -2.97 10.77
CA GLU A 85 -5.75 -1.83 10.08
C GLU A 85 -5.88 -2.11 8.57
N GLN A 86 -4.83 -2.65 7.94
CA GLN A 86 -4.89 -3.08 6.56
C GLN A 86 -5.91 -4.21 6.33
N ALA A 87 -6.04 -5.16 7.27
CA ALA A 87 -7.06 -6.19 7.19
C ALA A 87 -8.48 -5.60 7.21
N ALA A 88 -8.73 -4.60 8.05
CA ALA A 88 -10.01 -3.89 8.06
C ALA A 88 -10.27 -3.14 6.73
N LEU A 89 -9.27 -2.46 6.19
CA LEU A 89 -9.38 -1.78 4.89
C LEU A 89 -9.65 -2.75 3.73
N MET A 90 -9.11 -3.97 3.77
CA MET A 90 -9.41 -5.02 2.79
C MET A 90 -10.88 -5.47 2.79
N GLU A 91 -11.61 -5.26 3.89
CA GLU A 91 -13.04 -5.55 3.98
C GLU A 91 -13.92 -4.40 3.45
N GLU A 92 -13.35 -3.21 3.25
CA GLU A 92 -14.08 -2.09 2.65
C GLU A 92 -14.26 -2.28 1.13
N PRO A 93 -15.31 -1.67 0.54
CA PRO A 93 -15.43 -1.59 -0.93
C PRO A 93 -14.19 -0.91 -1.54
N PRO A 94 -13.71 -1.31 -2.73
CA PRO A 94 -12.60 -0.62 -3.36
C PRO A 94 -12.97 0.83 -3.72
N LEU A 95 -11.96 1.61 -4.12
CA LEU A 95 -12.23 2.84 -4.86
C LEU A 95 -12.90 2.50 -6.19
N GLU A 96 -13.73 3.42 -6.69
CA GLU A 96 -14.46 3.24 -7.94
C GLU A 96 -13.88 4.11 -9.04
N TRP A 97 -13.87 3.58 -10.25
CA TRP A 97 -13.48 4.30 -11.46
C TRP A 97 -14.47 4.00 -12.56
N ASN A 98 -15.07 5.06 -13.11
CA ASN A 98 -15.89 5.00 -14.30
C ASN A 98 -15.37 6.05 -15.28
N ARG A 99 -14.87 5.59 -16.44
CA ARG A 99 -14.31 6.46 -17.48
C ARG A 99 -15.35 7.39 -18.10
N ASP A 100 -16.62 6.98 -18.07
CA ASP A 100 -17.73 7.62 -18.77
C ASP A 100 -18.71 8.36 -17.83
N ALA A 101 -18.42 8.38 -16.52
CA ALA A 101 -19.18 9.17 -15.53
C ALA A 101 -18.60 10.59 -15.38
#